data_AF-A0A946QDF5-F1
#
_entry.id   AF-A0A946QDF5-F1
#
_cell.length_a   1.000
_cell.length_b   1.000
_cell.length_c   1.000
_cell.angle_alpha   90.00
_cell.angle_beta   90.00
_cell.angle_gamma   90.00
#
_symmetry.space_group_name_H-M   'P 1'
#
loop_
_entity.id
_entity.type
_entity.pdbx_description
1 polymer ?
#
loop_
_entity_poly.entity_id
_entity_poly.type
_entity_poly.pdbx_seq_one_letter_code
_entity_poly.pdbx_strand_id
1 'polypeptide(L)'
;YPSIGSAVSHHQPAASEKAPPYVLIGYPNVTRGPGFLGSKAGFMYLTETAEGPAGLSRSPDVNDQRQRRREALLAQVRRDFLARDTSQAIAQYDETISQALKLAGPQFMSAFELDKEPASLRNAYGGEFGQRCLLSRRLIQRGVRFIEVSHNLNFVNGTGWDTHDEGQLNQHVLIQELDHALATLVTDLEQKKILDKTLIVVASEFGRPAGFDSGGGRGHHSKCFSVALAGGGLNNGITIGTTDELGMTIADRPISVADLHATIHWSMGTNPRKIIYAGDRPVPTTDQGTPVKELFV
;
A
#
# COMPACT_ATOMS: atom_id res chain seq x y z
N TYR A 1 9.23 10.31 -10.01
CA TYR A 1 7.96 10.87 -9.47
C TYR A 1 7.63 10.13 -8.18
N PRO A 2 6.89 10.74 -7.24
CA PRO A 2 6.39 10.04 -6.05
C PRO A 2 5.39 8.95 -6.44
N SER A 3 5.33 7.87 -5.65
CA SER A 3 4.24 6.88 -5.72
C SER A 3 2.90 7.46 -5.24
N ILE A 4 1.79 6.77 -5.52
CA ILE A 4 0.46 7.16 -5.01
C ILE A 4 0.48 7.25 -3.48
N GLY A 5 1.02 6.23 -2.81
CA GLY A 5 1.11 6.22 -1.33
C GLY A 5 1.92 7.37 -0.78
N SER A 6 3.02 7.73 -1.45
CA SER A 6 3.85 8.87 -1.06
C SER A 6 3.16 10.21 -1.31
N ALA A 7 2.49 10.37 -2.45
CA ALA A 7 1.74 11.57 -2.79
C ALA A 7 0.55 11.77 -1.82
N VAL A 8 -0.18 10.71 -1.49
CA VAL A 8 -1.24 10.73 -0.47
C VAL A 8 -0.66 11.14 0.89
N SER A 9 0.45 10.52 1.32
CA SER A 9 1.09 10.81 2.61
C SER A 9 1.63 12.25 2.71
N HIS A 10 2.05 12.82 1.59
CA HIS A 10 2.47 14.21 1.52
C HIS A 10 1.29 15.18 1.69
N HIS A 11 0.12 14.83 1.18
CA HIS A 11 -1.09 15.67 1.29
C HIS A 11 -1.87 15.46 2.58
N GLN A 12 -1.83 14.24 3.13
CA GLN A 12 -2.56 13.87 4.33
C GLN A 12 -1.67 13.06 5.28
N PRO A 13 -1.59 13.45 6.56
CA PRO A 13 -0.92 12.65 7.56
C PRO A 13 -1.69 11.35 7.84
N ALA A 14 -1.04 10.46 8.61
CA ALA A 14 -1.71 9.30 9.19
C ALA A 14 -2.97 9.72 9.97
N ALA A 15 -3.98 8.85 10.02
CA ALA A 15 -5.18 9.12 10.83
C ALA A 15 -4.89 9.08 12.34
N SER A 16 -3.72 8.57 12.73
CA SER A 16 -3.21 8.53 14.10
C SER A 16 -1.75 8.98 14.09
N GLU A 17 -1.35 9.85 15.02
CA GLU A 17 0.05 10.25 15.20
C GLU A 17 0.98 9.09 15.61
N LYS A 18 0.39 7.94 15.95
CA LYS A 18 1.08 6.73 16.38
C LYS A 18 1.11 5.66 15.30
N ALA A 19 0.77 6.00 14.05
CA ALA A 19 0.91 5.14 12.90
C ALA A 19 1.65 5.89 11.78
N PRO A 20 2.43 5.19 10.93
CA PRO A 20 2.97 5.81 9.73
C PRO A 20 1.84 6.09 8.74
N PRO A 21 1.99 7.11 7.88
CA PRO A 21 0.98 7.41 6.86
C PRO A 21 0.98 6.36 5.75
N TYR A 22 2.12 5.76 5.43
CA TYR A 22 2.29 4.78 4.36
C TYR A 22 3.05 3.55 4.84
N VAL A 23 2.44 2.38 4.66
CA VAL A 23 3.07 1.07 4.86
C VAL A 23 3.16 0.31 3.55
N LEU A 24 4.31 -0.30 3.30
CA LEU A 24 4.56 -1.23 2.20
C LEU A 24 4.76 -2.65 2.77
N ILE A 25 3.83 -3.55 2.51
CA ILE A 25 4.01 -4.97 2.78
C ILE A 25 4.64 -5.59 1.52
N GLY A 26 5.96 -5.47 1.43
CA GLY A 26 6.79 -6.05 0.37
C GLY A 26 8.15 -5.39 0.22
N TYR A 27 8.89 -5.80 -0.83
CA TYR A 27 10.23 -5.28 -1.08
C TYR A 27 10.20 -3.81 -1.53
N PRO A 28 11.10 -2.97 -0.98
CA PRO A 28 11.24 -1.59 -1.41
C PRO A 28 11.70 -1.54 -2.87
N ASN A 29 11.18 -0.59 -3.63
CA ASN A 29 11.69 -0.27 -4.96
C ASN A 29 11.60 1.25 -5.22
N VAL A 30 12.27 1.72 -6.28
CA VAL A 30 12.31 3.14 -6.61
C VAL A 30 10.97 3.73 -7.05
N THR A 31 10.04 2.90 -7.56
CA THR A 31 8.72 3.35 -8.05
C THR A 31 7.68 3.48 -6.94
N ARG A 32 7.90 2.83 -5.80
CA ARG A 32 7.07 2.91 -4.58
C ARG A 32 7.48 4.07 -3.67
N GLY A 33 8.63 4.68 -3.92
CA GLY A 33 9.23 5.70 -3.06
C GLY A 33 8.65 7.11 -3.21
N PRO A 34 9.16 8.05 -2.39
CA PRO A 34 8.67 9.43 -2.33
C PRO A 34 9.11 10.31 -3.50
N GLY A 35 9.98 9.81 -4.38
CA GLY A 35 10.59 10.62 -5.43
C GLY A 35 11.24 11.88 -4.82
N PHE A 36 10.81 13.06 -5.27
CA PHE A 36 11.34 14.34 -4.81
C PHE A 36 10.69 14.88 -3.52
N LEU A 37 9.70 14.19 -2.93
CA LEU A 37 8.98 14.67 -1.74
C LEU A 37 9.75 14.47 -0.43
N GLY A 38 10.89 13.77 -0.47
CA GLY A 38 11.75 13.52 0.69
C GLY A 38 11.23 12.41 1.61
N SER A 39 12.01 12.12 2.66
CA SER A 39 11.80 10.96 3.54
C SER A 39 10.47 10.96 4.28
N LYS A 40 9.89 12.13 4.58
CA LYS A 40 8.59 12.23 5.28
C LYS A 40 7.43 11.62 4.50
N ALA A 41 7.53 11.60 3.18
CA ALA A 41 6.54 10.98 2.31
C ALA A 41 6.87 9.51 2.00
N GLY A 42 7.94 8.96 2.57
CA GLY A 42 8.34 7.57 2.36
C GLY A 42 7.44 6.57 3.07
N PHE A 43 7.53 5.32 2.66
CA PHE A 43 6.87 4.20 3.34
C PHE A 43 7.72 3.66 4.49
N MET A 44 7.04 3.05 5.45
CA MET A 44 7.60 2.00 6.29
C MET A 44 7.36 0.65 5.63
N TYR A 45 8.37 -0.18 5.45
CA TYR A 45 8.19 -1.50 4.82
C TYR A 45 8.43 -2.67 5.75
N LEU A 46 7.85 -3.80 5.37
CA LEU A 46 8.09 -5.10 5.97
C LEU A 46 7.94 -6.22 4.92
N THR A 47 8.67 -7.31 5.12
CA THR A 47 8.51 -8.56 4.34
C THR A 47 7.93 -9.69 5.19
N GLU A 48 8.11 -9.63 6.51
CA GLU A 48 7.61 -10.62 7.46
C GLU A 48 6.45 -10.06 8.28
N THR A 49 5.26 -10.67 8.16
CA THR A 49 4.04 -10.15 8.80
C THR A 49 4.04 -10.31 10.31
N ALA A 50 4.76 -11.29 10.86
CA ALA A 50 4.77 -11.62 12.28
C ALA A 50 5.72 -10.75 13.11
N GLU A 51 6.82 -10.29 12.53
CA GLU A 51 7.84 -9.50 13.23
C GLU A 51 7.64 -7.99 13.03
N GLY A 52 6.94 -7.61 11.97
CA GLY A 52 6.84 -6.21 11.55
C GLY A 52 8.16 -5.67 10.97
N PRO A 53 8.30 -4.34 10.87
CA PRO A 53 9.51 -3.72 10.34
C PRO A 53 10.71 -3.99 11.28
N ALA A 54 11.73 -4.70 10.78
CA ALA A 54 12.91 -5.09 11.56
C ALA A 54 13.58 -3.92 12.30
N GLY A 55 13.52 -2.70 11.75
CA GLY A 55 14.07 -1.49 12.37
C GLY A 55 13.30 -0.97 13.59
N LEU A 56 12.08 -1.46 13.86
CA LEU A 56 11.28 -1.08 15.03
C LEU A 56 11.31 -2.12 16.15
N SER A 57 11.72 -3.35 15.84
CA SER A 57 11.68 -4.46 16.77
C SER A 57 12.71 -4.28 17.88
N ARG A 58 12.26 -4.44 19.12
CA ARG A 58 13.12 -4.35 20.29
C ARG A 58 13.79 -5.70 20.54
N SER A 59 15.11 -5.67 20.80
CA SER A 59 15.82 -6.87 21.28
C SER A 59 15.17 -7.41 22.56
N PRO A 60 14.98 -8.74 22.68
CA PRO A 60 14.43 -9.37 23.89
C PRO A 60 15.19 -9.03 25.18
N ASP A 61 16.49 -8.74 25.09
CA ASP A 61 17.35 -8.38 26.23
C ASP A 61 17.19 -6.92 26.70
N VAL A 62 16.30 -6.17 26.07
CA VAL A 62 16.03 -4.76 26.38
C VAL A 62 14.61 -4.62 26.91
N ASN A 63 14.48 -4.66 28.24
CA ASN A 63 13.21 -4.36 28.89
C ASN A 63 12.84 -2.86 28.79
N ASP A 64 11.61 -2.52 29.15
CA ASP A 64 11.08 -1.15 29.09
C ASP A 64 11.92 -0.14 29.87
N GLN A 65 12.43 -0.52 31.05
CA GLN A 65 13.24 0.37 31.86
C GLN A 65 14.58 0.69 31.19
N ARG A 66 15.24 -0.34 30.61
CA ARG A 66 16.49 -0.20 29.86
C ARG A 66 16.25 0.64 28.60
N GLN A 67 15.14 0.43 27.89
CA GLN A 67 14.78 1.21 26.71
C GLN A 67 14.59 2.69 27.05
N ARG A 68 13.77 3.02 28.05
CA ARG A 68 13.54 4.40 28.50
C ARG A 68 14.85 5.11 28.87
N ARG A 69 15.76 4.40 29.54
CA ARG A 69 17.07 4.96 29.92
C ARG A 69 17.96 5.23 28.71
N ARG A 70 17.93 4.37 27.68
CA ARG A 70 18.65 4.57 26.41
C ARG A 70 18.08 5.76 25.63
N GLU A 71 16.75 5.86 25.54
CA GLU A 71 16.06 6.97 24.88
C GLU A 71 16.34 8.31 25.57
N ALA A 72 16.34 8.35 26.91
CA ALA A 72 16.67 9.55 27.67
C ALA A 72 18.11 10.03 27.40
N LEU A 73 19.08 9.11 27.38
CA LEU A 73 20.47 9.43 27.05
C LEU A 73 20.61 9.91 25.59
N LEU A 74 19.99 9.20 24.64
CA LEU A 74 20.00 9.59 23.24
C LEU A 74 19.37 10.97 23.02
N ALA A 75 18.27 11.27 23.72
CA ALA A 75 17.62 12.57 23.64
C ALA A 75 18.53 13.71 24.13
N GLN A 76 19.36 13.48 25.14
CA GLN A 76 20.35 14.48 25.58
C GLN A 76 21.41 14.73 24.51
N VAL A 77 22.01 13.67 23.97
CA VAL A 77 23.04 13.77 22.91
C VAL A 77 22.48 14.49 21.67
N ARG A 78 21.26 14.17 21.27
CA ARG A 78 20.59 14.78 20.10
C ARG A 78 20.31 16.26 20.32
N ARG A 79 19.77 16.65 21.49
CA ARG A 79 19.53 18.05 21.82
C ARG A 79 20.80 18.89 21.77
N ASP A 80 21.90 18.39 22.34
CA ASP A 80 23.18 19.10 22.37
C ASP A 80 23.78 19.26 20.96
N PHE A 81 23.59 18.28 20.08
CA PHE A 81 24.05 18.34 18.70
C PHE A 81 23.22 19.32 17.86
N LEU A 82 21.88 19.25 17.95
CA LEU A 82 20.98 20.15 17.24
C LEU A 82 21.12 21.63 17.67
N ALA A 83 21.59 21.88 18.88
CA ALA A 83 21.91 23.23 19.33
C ALA A 83 23.15 23.82 18.62
N ARG A 84 24.01 22.97 18.05
CA ARG A 84 25.27 23.38 17.37
C ARG A 84 25.15 23.34 15.85
N ASP A 85 24.36 22.42 15.30
CA ASP A 85 24.16 22.22 13.87
C ASP A 85 22.69 22.41 13.50
N THR A 86 22.42 23.46 12.72
CA THR A 86 21.08 23.83 12.25
C THR A 86 20.82 23.42 10.80
N SER A 87 21.66 22.57 10.22
CA SER A 87 21.48 22.09 8.86
C SER A 87 20.18 21.31 8.69
N GLN A 88 19.51 21.54 7.56
CA GLN A 88 18.23 20.92 7.26
C GLN A 88 18.31 19.39 7.18
N ALA A 89 19.44 18.87 6.70
CA ALA A 89 19.69 17.42 6.60
C ALA A 89 19.70 16.76 7.99
N ILE A 90 20.36 17.37 8.97
CA ILE A 90 20.39 16.87 10.35
C ILE A 90 19.01 16.97 10.99
N ALA A 91 18.29 18.07 10.78
CA ALA A 91 16.93 18.22 11.30
C ALA A 91 15.97 17.14 10.75
N GLN A 92 16.06 16.81 9.45
CA GLN A 92 15.27 15.73 8.84
C GLN A 92 15.66 14.35 9.39
N TYR A 93 16.95 14.11 9.62
CA TYR A 93 17.44 12.87 10.21
C TYR A 93 16.92 12.70 11.64
N ASP A 94 16.99 13.75 12.45
CA ASP A 94 16.47 13.78 13.82
C ASP A 94 14.96 13.50 13.86
N GLU A 95 14.19 14.16 13.00
CA GLU A 95 12.76 13.95 12.91
C GLU A 95 12.42 12.49 12.53
N THR A 96 13.18 11.90 11.62
CA THR A 96 13.03 10.49 11.22
C THR A 96 13.25 9.55 12.40
N ILE A 97 14.30 9.78 13.22
CA ILE A 97 14.52 8.99 14.44
C ILE A 97 13.38 9.18 15.43
N SER A 98 12.91 10.42 15.65
CA SER A 98 11.77 10.71 16.53
C SER A 98 10.52 9.97 16.10
N GLN A 99 10.22 9.91 14.80
CA GLN A 99 9.11 9.14 14.26
C GLN A 99 9.32 7.63 14.47
N ALA A 100 10.51 7.10 14.18
CA ALA A 100 10.81 5.68 14.39
C ALA A 100 10.60 5.25 15.86
N LEU A 101 11.08 6.04 16.83
CA LEU A 101 10.88 5.75 18.25
C LEU A 101 9.40 5.77 18.66
N LYS A 102 8.60 6.70 18.10
CA LYS A 102 7.14 6.72 18.33
C LYS A 102 6.46 5.45 17.81
N LEU A 103 6.90 4.97 16.64
CA LEU A 103 6.34 3.78 15.99
C LEU A 103 6.82 2.47 16.63
N ALA A 104 7.98 2.45 17.27
CA ALA A 104 8.46 1.29 18.05
C ALA A 104 7.66 1.03 19.35
N GLY A 105 6.66 1.87 19.66
CA GLY A 105 5.79 1.70 20.82
C GLY A 105 4.77 0.55 20.67
N PRO A 106 4.27 0.00 21.80
CA PRO A 106 3.38 -1.18 21.80
C PRO A 106 2.07 -0.95 21.03
N GLN A 107 1.60 0.29 20.95
CA GLN A 107 0.35 0.60 20.25
C GLN A 107 0.41 0.28 18.75
N PHE A 108 1.48 0.71 18.06
CA PHE A 108 1.67 0.39 16.66
C PHE A 108 2.15 -1.05 16.48
N MET A 109 3.14 -1.47 17.28
CA MET A 109 3.73 -2.81 17.18
C MET A 109 2.71 -3.93 17.41
N SER A 110 1.64 -3.69 18.19
CA SER A 110 0.55 -4.66 18.33
C SER A 110 -0.14 -5.01 17.01
N ALA A 111 -0.03 -4.19 15.96
CA ALA A 111 -0.60 -4.52 14.65
C ALA A 111 0.00 -5.81 14.07
N PHE A 112 1.25 -6.14 14.38
CA PHE A 112 1.96 -7.31 13.84
C PHE A 112 1.70 -8.60 14.63
N GLU A 113 1.03 -8.51 15.78
CA GLU A 113 0.62 -9.65 16.61
C GLU A 113 -0.63 -10.33 16.01
N LEU A 114 -0.48 -10.95 14.84
CA LEU A 114 -1.59 -11.62 14.12
C LEU A 114 -2.15 -12.81 14.91
N ASP A 115 -1.32 -13.48 15.69
CA ASP A 115 -1.68 -14.59 16.57
C ASP A 115 -2.74 -14.24 17.62
N LYS A 116 -2.90 -12.94 17.94
CA LYS A 116 -3.97 -12.44 18.81
C LYS A 116 -5.35 -12.39 18.13
N GLU A 117 -5.43 -12.58 16.82
CA GLU A 117 -6.70 -12.75 16.12
C GLU A 117 -7.20 -14.20 16.26
N PRO A 118 -8.54 -14.42 16.27
CA PRO A 118 -9.10 -15.75 16.32
C PRO A 118 -8.53 -16.66 15.22
N ALA A 119 -8.21 -17.91 15.57
CA ALA A 119 -7.68 -18.87 14.61
C ALA A 119 -8.62 -19.07 13.41
N SER A 120 -9.94 -19.05 13.64
CA SER A 120 -10.95 -19.12 12.58
C SER A 120 -10.83 -17.96 11.58
N LEU A 121 -10.60 -16.74 12.06
CA LEU A 121 -10.40 -15.57 11.20
C LEU A 121 -9.10 -15.68 10.41
N ARG A 122 -8.00 -16.06 11.06
CA ARG A 122 -6.72 -16.27 10.37
C ARG A 122 -6.82 -17.33 9.28
N ASN A 123 -7.51 -18.43 9.56
CA ASN A 123 -7.76 -19.50 8.59
C ASN A 123 -8.68 -19.04 7.45
N ALA A 124 -9.66 -18.17 7.72
CA ALA A 124 -10.53 -17.60 6.69
C ALA A 124 -9.78 -16.65 5.73
N TYR A 125 -8.70 -16.00 6.18
CA TYR A 125 -7.83 -15.24 5.27
C TYR A 125 -6.93 -16.16 4.43
N GLY A 126 -6.59 -17.35 4.94
CA GLY A 126 -5.83 -18.36 4.20
C GLY A 126 -4.32 -18.13 4.25
N GLY A 127 -3.67 -18.30 3.09
CA GLY A 127 -2.22 -18.33 2.91
C GLY A 127 -1.48 -17.02 3.22
N GLU A 128 -0.24 -16.90 2.74
CA GLU A 128 0.60 -15.74 3.06
C GLU A 128 0.00 -14.43 2.60
N PHE A 129 -0.55 -14.37 1.38
CA PHE A 129 -1.21 -13.15 0.91
C PHE A 129 -2.42 -12.79 1.80
N GLY A 130 -3.19 -13.80 2.19
CA GLY A 130 -4.24 -13.70 3.19
C GLY A 130 -3.77 -13.05 4.49
N GLN A 131 -2.65 -13.50 5.05
CA GLN A 131 -2.10 -12.92 6.28
C GLN A 131 -1.64 -11.48 6.09
N ARG A 132 -1.14 -11.11 4.90
CA ARG A 132 -0.82 -9.71 4.56
C ARG A 132 -2.08 -8.84 4.49
N CYS A 133 -3.18 -9.37 3.96
CA CYS A 133 -4.49 -8.72 3.97
C CYS A 133 -5.03 -8.54 5.41
N LEU A 134 -4.93 -9.58 6.25
CA LEU A 134 -5.29 -9.51 7.67
C LEU A 134 -4.49 -8.43 8.41
N LEU A 135 -3.17 -8.37 8.18
CA LEU A 135 -2.32 -7.32 8.73
C LEU A 135 -2.76 -5.94 8.23
N SER A 136 -3.09 -5.80 6.95
CA SER A 136 -3.57 -4.54 6.38
C SER A 136 -4.82 -4.04 7.11
N ARG A 137 -5.77 -4.93 7.41
CA ARG A 137 -6.95 -4.61 8.22
C ARG A 137 -6.58 -4.15 9.64
N ARG A 138 -5.58 -4.75 10.30
CA ARG A 138 -5.06 -4.25 11.60
C ARG A 138 -4.43 -2.87 11.47
N LEU A 139 -3.63 -2.64 10.42
CA LEU A 139 -2.97 -1.37 10.17
C LEU A 139 -3.97 -0.24 9.90
N ILE A 140 -5.05 -0.51 9.16
CA ILE A 140 -6.18 0.43 8.97
C ILE A 140 -6.75 0.83 10.34
N GLN A 141 -7.02 -0.14 11.23
CA GLN A 141 -7.52 0.13 12.58
C GLN A 141 -6.53 0.90 13.47
N ARG A 142 -5.23 0.88 13.15
CA ARG A 142 -4.20 1.69 13.82
C ARG A 142 -4.06 3.10 13.22
N GLY A 143 -4.72 3.37 12.11
CA GLY A 143 -4.74 4.69 11.48
C GLY A 143 -3.68 4.87 10.39
N VAL A 144 -3.15 3.79 9.82
CA VAL A 144 -2.35 3.87 8.59
C VAL A 144 -3.26 4.35 7.45
N ARG A 145 -2.81 5.33 6.68
CA ARG A 145 -3.61 5.99 5.64
C ARG A 145 -3.54 5.24 4.32
N PHE A 146 -2.35 4.77 3.94
CA PHE A 146 -2.12 4.07 2.68
C PHE A 146 -1.32 2.80 2.94
N ILE A 147 -1.79 1.68 2.41
CA ILE A 147 -1.13 0.39 2.53
C ILE A 147 -0.99 -0.18 1.13
N GLU A 148 0.24 -0.47 0.74
CA GLU A 148 0.51 -1.21 -0.48
C GLU A 148 0.88 -2.65 -0.12
N VAL A 149 0.18 -3.61 -0.72
CA VAL A 149 0.34 -5.03 -0.41
C VAL A 149 0.84 -5.73 -1.66
N SER A 150 2.05 -6.29 -1.59
CA SER A 150 2.52 -7.20 -2.62
C SER A 150 1.83 -8.55 -2.47
N HIS A 151 1.24 -9.06 -3.56
CA HIS A 151 0.65 -10.40 -3.56
C HIS A 151 1.70 -11.45 -3.24
N ASN A 152 2.79 -11.44 -4.01
CA ASN A 152 3.92 -12.35 -3.89
C ASN A 152 5.18 -11.57 -3.54
N LEU A 153 5.94 -12.04 -2.55
CA LEU A 153 7.30 -11.56 -2.29
C LEU A 153 8.33 -12.37 -3.06
N ASN A 154 8.02 -13.65 -3.29
CA ASN A 154 8.80 -14.61 -4.08
C ASN A 154 7.83 -15.39 -4.98
N PHE A 155 8.36 -16.16 -5.94
CA PHE A 155 7.54 -17.07 -6.74
C PHE A 155 6.83 -18.09 -5.84
N VAL A 156 5.51 -18.15 -5.92
CA VAL A 156 4.67 -19.14 -5.23
C VAL A 156 4.59 -20.37 -6.11
N ASN A 157 5.08 -21.53 -5.66
CA ASN A 157 5.11 -22.78 -6.45
C ASN A 157 5.76 -22.60 -7.84
N GLY A 158 6.80 -21.76 -7.93
CA GLY A 158 7.46 -21.45 -9.20
C GLY A 158 6.68 -20.51 -10.13
N THR A 159 5.57 -19.92 -9.67
CA THR A 159 4.74 -18.98 -10.44
C THR A 159 4.53 -17.63 -9.74
N GLY A 160 4.22 -16.60 -10.50
CA GLY A 160 3.98 -15.23 -10.05
C GLY A 160 3.16 -14.49 -11.10
N TRP A 161 2.72 -13.25 -10.85
CA TRP A 161 1.82 -12.55 -11.78
C TRP A 161 2.43 -12.27 -13.17
N ASP A 162 3.76 -12.29 -13.27
CA ASP A 162 4.47 -12.34 -14.56
C ASP A 162 4.67 -13.80 -15.01
N THR A 163 3.56 -14.53 -15.22
CA THR A 163 3.57 -15.92 -15.72
C THR A 163 4.00 -15.98 -17.18
N HIS A 164 4.88 -16.94 -17.50
CA HIS A 164 5.30 -17.28 -18.87
C HIS A 164 5.38 -18.81 -19.02
N ASP A 165 5.26 -19.30 -20.25
CA ASP A 165 5.43 -20.70 -20.61
C ASP A 165 4.54 -21.63 -19.74
N GLU A 166 5.11 -22.68 -19.15
CA GLU A 166 4.39 -23.60 -18.25
C GLU A 166 3.86 -22.94 -16.98
N GLY A 167 4.41 -21.78 -16.57
CA GLY A 167 3.94 -21.02 -15.41
C GLY A 167 2.49 -20.53 -15.56
N GLN A 168 2.05 -20.32 -16.81
CA GLN A 168 0.67 -19.93 -17.14
C GLN A 168 -0.35 -20.99 -16.70
N LEU A 169 0.02 -22.27 -16.73
CA LEU A 169 -0.84 -23.37 -16.29
C LEU A 169 -1.18 -23.27 -14.80
N ASN A 170 -0.33 -22.62 -14.02
CA ASN A 170 -0.48 -22.43 -12.57
C ASN A 170 -1.07 -21.06 -12.19
N GLN A 171 -1.42 -20.20 -13.15
CA GLN A 171 -1.96 -18.87 -12.85
C GLN A 171 -3.25 -18.94 -12.00
N HIS A 172 -4.06 -19.97 -12.20
CA HIS A 172 -5.29 -20.19 -11.42
C HIS A 172 -5.04 -20.27 -9.91
N VAL A 173 -3.86 -20.73 -9.46
CA VAL A 173 -3.50 -20.77 -8.04
C VAL A 173 -3.37 -19.36 -7.47
N LEU A 174 -2.76 -18.44 -8.23
CA LEU A 174 -2.63 -17.03 -7.84
C LEU A 174 -4.00 -16.34 -7.78
N ILE A 175 -4.85 -16.63 -8.76
CA ILE A 175 -6.22 -16.09 -8.82
C ILE A 175 -7.03 -16.57 -7.61
N GLN A 176 -6.96 -17.87 -7.27
CA GLN A 176 -7.67 -18.44 -6.13
C GLN A 176 -7.21 -17.83 -4.80
N GLU A 177 -5.91 -17.64 -4.60
CA GLU A 177 -5.38 -17.00 -3.38
C GLU A 177 -5.84 -15.54 -3.28
N LEU A 178 -5.75 -14.78 -4.37
CA LEU A 178 -6.22 -13.39 -4.44
C LEU A 178 -7.72 -13.29 -4.14
N ASP A 179 -8.53 -14.07 -4.84
CA ASP A 179 -10.00 -14.07 -4.71
C ASP A 179 -10.42 -14.37 -3.27
N HIS A 180 -9.87 -15.43 -2.69
CA HIS A 180 -10.18 -15.84 -1.33
C HIS A 180 -9.79 -14.77 -0.29
N ALA A 181 -8.54 -14.28 -0.35
CA ALA A 181 -8.04 -13.29 0.61
C ALA A 181 -8.77 -11.94 0.47
N LEU A 182 -9.07 -11.52 -0.76
CA LEU A 182 -9.78 -10.27 -1.04
C LEU A 182 -11.23 -10.33 -0.55
N ALA A 183 -11.95 -11.42 -0.84
CA ALA A 183 -13.32 -11.63 -0.37
C ALA A 183 -13.40 -11.61 1.16
N THR A 184 -12.45 -12.26 1.83
CA THR A 184 -12.35 -12.25 3.30
C THR A 184 -12.03 -10.84 3.82
N LEU A 185 -11.12 -10.10 3.18
CA LEU A 185 -10.78 -8.72 3.57
C LEU A 185 -12.01 -7.80 3.48
N VAL A 186 -12.74 -7.83 2.36
CA VAL A 186 -13.95 -7.02 2.16
C VAL A 186 -14.98 -7.33 3.23
N THR A 187 -15.24 -8.61 3.47
CA THR A 187 -16.21 -9.08 4.48
C THR A 187 -15.80 -8.66 5.90
N ASP A 188 -14.52 -8.81 6.26
CA ASP A 188 -13.99 -8.41 7.58
C ASP A 188 -14.10 -6.89 7.76
N LEU A 189 -13.72 -6.08 6.77
CA LEU A 189 -13.86 -4.63 6.84
C LEU A 189 -15.32 -4.17 6.97
N GLU A 190 -16.25 -4.85 6.30
CA GLU A 190 -17.68 -4.60 6.42
C GLU A 190 -18.20 -4.92 7.83
N GLN A 191 -17.86 -6.10 8.36
CA GLN A 191 -18.22 -6.51 9.73
C GLN A 191 -17.66 -5.53 10.79
N LYS A 192 -16.48 -4.97 10.54
CA LYS A 192 -15.86 -3.94 11.39
C LYS A 192 -16.39 -2.53 11.13
N LYS A 193 -17.30 -2.34 10.15
CA LYS A 193 -17.91 -1.05 9.77
C LYS A 193 -16.88 0.00 9.35
N ILE A 194 -15.83 -0.44 8.67
CA ILE A 194 -14.75 0.42 8.16
C ILE A 194 -14.55 0.30 6.64
N LEU A 195 -15.30 -0.58 5.96
CA LEU A 195 -15.27 -0.70 4.49
C LEU A 195 -15.64 0.62 3.79
N ASP A 196 -16.69 1.31 4.26
CA ASP A 196 -17.10 2.62 3.70
C ASP A 196 -16.04 3.72 3.84
N LYS A 197 -15.03 3.53 4.69
CA LYS A 197 -13.92 4.47 4.89
C LYS A 197 -12.61 3.96 4.32
N THR A 198 -12.61 2.80 3.68
CA THR A 198 -11.42 2.12 3.17
C THR A 198 -11.62 1.81 1.70
N LEU A 199 -10.89 2.51 0.83
CA LEU A 199 -10.84 2.15 -0.58
C LEU A 199 -9.86 0.98 -0.77
N ILE A 200 -10.34 -0.12 -1.30
CA ILE A 200 -9.51 -1.21 -1.82
C ILE A 200 -9.35 -1.02 -3.33
N VAL A 201 -8.11 -1.12 -3.80
CA VAL A 201 -7.76 -1.05 -5.23
C VAL A 201 -6.96 -2.29 -5.59
N VAL A 202 -7.48 -3.08 -6.53
CA VAL A 202 -6.75 -4.21 -7.13
C VAL A 202 -6.48 -3.86 -8.58
N ALA A 203 -5.22 -3.53 -8.85
CA ALA A 203 -4.76 -3.07 -10.16
C ALA A 203 -3.47 -3.78 -10.57
N SER A 204 -3.26 -3.84 -11.89
CA SER A 204 -2.03 -4.29 -12.54
C SER A 204 -1.56 -3.22 -13.52
N GLU A 205 -0.35 -3.36 -14.04
CA GLU A 205 0.24 -2.50 -15.08
C GLU A 205 -0.17 -2.92 -16.50
N PHE A 206 -0.51 -4.18 -16.70
CA PHE A 206 -1.01 -4.74 -17.96
C PHE A 206 -1.84 -6.01 -17.70
N GLY A 207 -2.64 -6.39 -18.69
CA GLY A 207 -3.27 -7.71 -18.78
C GLY A 207 -2.47 -8.69 -19.65
N ARG A 208 -3.09 -9.83 -19.96
CA ARG A 208 -2.59 -10.79 -20.95
C ARG A 208 -3.59 -10.89 -22.10
N PRO A 209 -3.13 -11.07 -23.34
CA PRO A 209 -4.04 -11.26 -24.47
C PRO A 209 -4.79 -12.60 -24.31
N ALA A 210 -6.00 -12.68 -24.86
CA ALA A 210 -6.79 -13.92 -24.85
C ALA A 210 -6.16 -15.07 -25.66
N GLY A 211 -5.29 -14.74 -26.62
CA GLY A 211 -4.57 -15.73 -27.41
C GLY A 211 -3.30 -16.25 -26.74
N PHE A 212 -2.95 -17.51 -27.00
CA PHE A 212 -1.65 -18.08 -26.62
C PHE A 212 -0.63 -17.82 -27.73
N ASP A 213 0.55 -17.32 -27.37
CA ASP A 213 1.72 -17.30 -28.25
C ASP A 213 2.41 -18.68 -28.29
N SER A 214 3.54 -18.80 -28.99
CA SER A 214 4.20 -20.09 -29.25
C SER A 214 4.67 -20.86 -28.01
N GLY A 215 4.68 -20.23 -26.83
CA GLY A 215 4.98 -20.88 -25.53
C GLY A 215 3.86 -20.69 -24.49
N GLY A 216 2.94 -19.76 -24.72
CA GLY A 216 1.91 -19.34 -23.78
C GLY A 216 2.39 -18.21 -22.88
N GLY A 217 1.55 -17.19 -22.72
CA GLY A 217 1.69 -16.22 -21.64
C GLY A 217 2.73 -15.11 -21.82
N ARG A 218 3.59 -15.07 -22.84
CA ARG A 218 4.62 -14.01 -22.94
C ARG A 218 4.07 -12.65 -23.34
N GLY A 219 2.97 -12.61 -24.09
CA GLY A 219 2.35 -11.36 -24.51
C GLY A 219 1.90 -10.49 -23.32
N HIS A 220 2.46 -9.29 -23.17
CA HIS A 220 1.91 -8.24 -22.31
C HIS A 220 0.83 -7.45 -23.07
N HIS A 221 -0.32 -7.22 -22.44
CA HIS A 221 -1.45 -6.51 -23.07
C HIS A 221 -1.82 -5.26 -22.26
N SER A 222 -1.19 -4.13 -22.61
CA SER A 222 -1.41 -2.83 -21.97
C SER A 222 -2.52 -1.99 -22.62
N LYS A 223 -3.10 -2.45 -23.73
CA LYS A 223 -4.12 -1.69 -24.48
C LYS A 223 -5.49 -1.70 -23.79
N CYS A 224 -5.82 -2.78 -23.08
CA CYS A 224 -7.13 -2.98 -22.49
C CYS A 224 -7.01 -3.93 -21.28
N PHE A 225 -7.40 -3.50 -20.09
CA PHE A 225 -7.42 -4.35 -18.90
C PHE A 225 -8.37 -3.76 -17.85
N SER A 226 -8.75 -4.58 -16.88
CA SER A 226 -9.69 -4.20 -15.82
C SER A 226 -8.98 -3.94 -14.51
N VAL A 227 -9.56 -3.03 -13.72
CA VAL A 227 -9.17 -2.74 -12.33
C VAL A 227 -10.41 -2.94 -11.46
N ALA A 228 -10.24 -3.55 -10.29
CA ALA A 228 -11.31 -3.70 -9.32
C ALA A 228 -11.14 -2.69 -8.17
N LEU A 229 -12.26 -2.07 -7.80
CA LEU A 229 -12.38 -1.14 -6.68
C LEU A 229 -13.46 -1.66 -5.74
N ALA A 230 -13.25 -1.54 -4.42
CA ALA A 230 -14.26 -1.89 -3.43
C ALA A 230 -14.20 -0.96 -2.22
N GLY A 231 -15.35 -0.70 -1.60
CA GLY A 231 -15.46 0.12 -0.39
C GLY A 231 -15.30 1.61 -0.66
N GLY A 232 -14.69 2.33 0.29
CA GLY A 232 -14.37 3.76 0.18
C GLY A 232 -15.58 4.70 0.06
N GLY A 233 -16.79 4.22 0.37
CA GLY A 233 -18.03 4.97 0.22
C GLY A 233 -18.42 5.18 -1.25
N LEU A 234 -17.82 4.41 -2.17
CA LEU A 234 -18.14 4.46 -3.58
C LEU A 234 -19.51 3.82 -3.86
N ASN A 235 -20.05 4.12 -5.04
CA ASN A 235 -21.16 3.40 -5.64
C ASN A 235 -20.67 2.01 -6.08
N ASN A 236 -20.67 1.06 -5.14
CA ASN A 236 -20.18 -0.30 -5.35
C ASN A 236 -21.16 -1.15 -6.18
N GLY A 237 -20.69 -2.24 -6.77
CA GLY A 237 -21.53 -3.19 -7.53
C GLY A 237 -21.86 -2.79 -8.97
N ILE A 238 -21.15 -1.80 -9.51
CA ILE A 238 -21.27 -1.36 -10.91
C ILE A 238 -20.05 -1.77 -11.73
N THR A 239 -20.22 -1.81 -13.05
CA THR A 239 -19.12 -1.94 -14.01
C THR A 239 -19.14 -0.73 -14.94
N ILE A 240 -17.97 -0.15 -15.19
CA ILE A 240 -17.81 1.02 -16.05
C ILE A 240 -16.84 0.66 -17.16
N GLY A 241 -17.25 0.91 -18.41
CA GLY A 241 -16.49 0.48 -19.57
C GLY A 241 -16.86 -0.93 -20.03
N THR A 242 -16.56 -1.23 -21.28
CA THR A 242 -16.77 -2.55 -21.87
C THR A 242 -15.67 -2.82 -22.89
N THR A 243 -15.23 -4.07 -22.98
CA THR A 243 -14.26 -4.54 -23.97
C THR A 243 -14.97 -5.27 -25.11
N ASP A 244 -14.25 -5.59 -26.18
CA ASP A 244 -14.73 -6.60 -27.12
C ASP A 244 -14.86 -7.99 -26.45
N GLU A 245 -15.45 -8.96 -27.17
CA GLU A 245 -15.71 -10.32 -26.68
C GLU A 245 -14.45 -11.07 -26.23
N LEU A 246 -13.27 -10.65 -26.70
CA LEU A 246 -11.98 -11.26 -26.39
C LEU A 246 -11.17 -10.43 -25.38
N GLY A 247 -11.67 -9.31 -24.89
CA GLY A 247 -10.94 -8.42 -23.98
C GLY A 247 -9.75 -7.68 -24.60
N MET A 248 -9.65 -7.62 -25.93
CA MET A 248 -8.46 -7.14 -26.66
C MET A 248 -8.50 -5.64 -26.97
N THR A 249 -9.69 -5.08 -27.11
CA THR A 249 -9.90 -3.66 -27.37
C THR A 249 -11.04 -3.11 -26.52
N ILE A 250 -10.98 -1.80 -26.27
CA ILE A 250 -12.03 -1.08 -25.55
C ILE A 250 -13.19 -0.85 -26.52
N ALA A 251 -14.36 -1.35 -26.19
CA ALA A 251 -15.58 -1.17 -26.98
C ALA A 251 -16.33 0.11 -26.59
N ASP A 252 -16.41 0.41 -25.29
CA ASP A 252 -17.10 1.61 -24.80
C ASP A 252 -16.52 2.13 -23.47
N ARG A 253 -16.72 3.42 -23.22
CA ARG A 253 -16.41 4.16 -21.98
C ARG A 253 -15.00 3.83 -21.41
N PRO A 254 -13.91 4.19 -22.12
CA PRO A 254 -12.55 4.02 -21.60
C PRO A 254 -12.33 4.83 -20.32
N ILE A 255 -11.56 4.27 -19.38
CA ILE A 255 -10.99 4.98 -18.24
C ILE A 255 -9.48 5.04 -18.43
N SER A 256 -8.91 6.24 -18.44
CA SER A 256 -7.46 6.39 -18.55
C SER A 256 -6.76 6.11 -17.20
N VAL A 257 -5.47 5.77 -17.24
CA VAL A 257 -4.65 5.63 -16.02
C VAL A 257 -4.64 6.93 -15.21
N ALA A 258 -4.62 8.09 -15.88
CA ALA A 258 -4.69 9.39 -15.23
C ALA A 258 -6.02 9.57 -14.47
N ASP A 259 -7.15 9.20 -15.07
CA ASP A 259 -8.47 9.27 -14.44
C ASP A 259 -8.60 8.30 -13.26
N LEU A 260 -8.03 7.10 -13.37
CA LEU A 260 -7.96 6.15 -12.26
C LEU A 260 -7.15 6.74 -11.08
N HIS A 261 -5.96 7.28 -11.35
CA HIS A 261 -5.15 7.94 -10.31
C HIS A 261 -5.90 9.12 -9.68
N ALA A 262 -6.58 9.93 -10.50
CA ALA A 262 -7.39 11.04 -10.02
C ALA A 262 -8.55 10.57 -9.13
N THR A 263 -9.18 9.46 -9.50
CA THR A 263 -10.23 8.81 -8.72
C THR A 263 -9.71 8.36 -7.36
N ILE A 264 -8.57 7.65 -7.31
CA ILE A 264 -7.96 7.23 -6.04
C ILE A 264 -7.64 8.44 -5.16
N HIS A 265 -7.00 9.47 -5.71
CA HIS A 265 -6.67 10.69 -4.97
C HIS A 265 -7.92 11.39 -4.43
N TRP A 266 -8.97 11.50 -5.25
CA TRP A 266 -10.24 12.10 -4.85
C TRP A 266 -10.92 11.31 -3.74
N SER A 267 -11.03 9.98 -3.86
CA SER A 267 -11.57 9.10 -2.81
C SER A 267 -10.80 9.20 -1.50
N MET A 268 -9.49 9.41 -1.57
CA MET A 268 -8.64 9.63 -0.40
C MET A 268 -8.76 11.05 0.18
N GLY A 269 -9.60 11.93 -0.39
CA GLY A 269 -9.78 13.31 0.06
C GLY A 269 -8.61 14.23 -0.29
N THR A 270 -7.84 13.89 -1.32
CA THR A 270 -6.73 14.71 -1.83
C THR A 270 -7.09 15.31 -3.19
N ASN A 271 -6.70 16.55 -3.45
CA ASN A 271 -6.99 17.19 -4.73
C ASN A 271 -6.07 16.61 -5.83
N PRO A 272 -6.61 15.88 -6.83
CA PRO A 272 -5.79 15.24 -7.86
C PRO A 272 -5.08 16.24 -8.79
N ARG A 273 -5.55 17.49 -8.85
CA ARG A 273 -4.96 18.58 -9.64
C ARG A 273 -4.02 19.47 -8.84
N LYS A 274 -3.80 19.19 -7.55
CA LYS A 274 -2.87 19.98 -6.73
C LYS A 274 -1.46 19.90 -7.30
N ILE A 275 -0.80 21.04 -7.42
CA ILE A 275 0.60 21.13 -7.81
C ILE A 275 1.48 20.89 -6.59
N ILE A 276 2.42 19.95 -6.72
CA ILE A 276 3.54 19.70 -5.82
C ILE A 276 4.83 20.18 -6.50
N TYR A 277 5.85 20.49 -5.73
CA TYR A 277 7.05 21.17 -6.24
C TYR A 277 8.30 20.32 -6.08
N ALA A 278 9.04 20.13 -7.17
CA ALA A 278 10.36 19.49 -7.20
C ALA A 278 11.42 20.58 -7.35
N GLY A 279 11.84 21.19 -6.23
CA GLY A 279 12.50 22.50 -6.28
C GLY A 279 11.51 23.53 -6.82
N ASP A 280 11.90 24.32 -7.81
CA ASP A 280 11.01 25.30 -8.44
C ASP A 280 10.11 24.70 -9.55
N ARG A 281 10.29 23.41 -9.89
CA ARG A 281 9.52 22.76 -10.95
C ARG A 281 8.12 22.36 -10.46
N PRO A 282 7.03 22.91 -11.02
CA PRO A 282 5.69 22.45 -10.72
C PRO A 282 5.46 21.06 -11.29
N VAL A 283 4.87 20.18 -10.48
CA VAL A 283 4.52 18.81 -10.82
C VAL A 283 3.08 18.57 -10.38
N PRO A 284 2.14 18.24 -11.27
CA PRO A 284 0.79 17.92 -10.84
C PRO A 284 0.78 16.59 -10.06
N THR A 285 -0.09 16.48 -9.05
CA THR A 285 -0.21 15.28 -8.21
C THR A 285 -0.58 14.05 -9.04
N THR A 286 -1.45 14.24 -10.03
CA THR A 286 -1.80 13.24 -11.05
C THR A 286 -1.55 13.83 -12.44
N ASP A 287 -1.57 13.01 -13.48
CA ASP A 287 -1.39 13.47 -14.88
C ASP A 287 -2.67 14.14 -15.43
N GLN A 288 -3.17 15.16 -14.72
CA GLN A 288 -4.37 15.94 -15.04
C GLN A 288 -5.66 15.14 -15.25
N GLY A 289 -5.72 13.93 -14.69
CA GLY A 289 -6.90 13.08 -14.74
C GLY A 289 -8.12 13.71 -14.07
N THR A 290 -9.29 13.20 -14.43
CA THR A 290 -10.57 13.58 -13.85
C THR A 290 -11.16 12.38 -13.13
N PRO A 291 -11.57 12.51 -11.84
CA PRO A 291 -12.21 11.42 -11.13
C PRO A 291 -13.41 10.87 -11.89
N VAL A 292 -13.54 9.54 -11.93
CA VAL A 292 -14.64 8.83 -12.58
C VAL A 292 -15.90 9.05 -11.77
N LYS A 293 -16.73 9.99 -12.21
CA LYS A 293 -17.87 10.51 -11.44
C LYS A 293 -18.91 9.44 -11.11
N GLU A 294 -19.06 8.46 -11.97
CA GLU A 294 -20.02 7.35 -11.83
C GLU A 294 -19.76 6.49 -10.58
N LEU A 295 -18.55 6.53 -10.02
CA LEU A 295 -18.18 5.83 -8.79
C LEU A 295 -18.60 6.58 -7.51
N PHE A 296 -18.98 7.85 -7.58
CA PHE A 296 -19.29 8.66 -6.40
C PHE A 296 -20.80 8.87 -6.26
N VAL A 297 -21.31 8.72 -5.04
CA VAL A 297 -22.72 8.91 -4.66
C VAL A 297 -22.98 10.35 -4.23
#